data_AF-A0A5K4F6I9-F1
#
_entry.id   AF-A0A5K4F6I9-F1
#
_cell.length_a   1.000
_cell.length_b   1.000
_cell.length_c   1.000
_cell.angle_alpha   90.00
_cell.angle_beta   90.00
_cell.angle_gamma   90.00
#
_symmetry.space_group_name_H-M   'P 1'
#
loop_
_entity.id
_entity.type
_entity.pdbx_description
1 polymer ?
#
loop_
_entity_poly.entity_id
_entity_poly.type
_entity_poly.pdbx_seq_one_letter_code
_entity_poly.pdbx_strand_id
1 'polypeptide(L)' 'MYKVKYGIYLSDDVKRIYYGEYADALLGLLKTEEIPDIYQHSIPLPLPPLLHAIDP' A
#
# COMPACT_ATOMS: atom_id res chain seq x y z
N MET A 1 1.65 2.58 1.13
CA MET A 1 0.42 3.13 0.51
C MET A 1 -0.79 2.18 0.60
N TYR A 2 -0.77 1.01 -0.06
CA TYR A 2 -1.97 0.17 -0.32
C TYR A 2 -2.90 -0.07 0.90
N LYS A 3 -2.37 -0.59 2.02
CA LYS A 3 -3.14 -0.87 3.24
C LYS A 3 -3.83 0.38 3.83
N VAL A 4 -3.25 1.56 3.68
CA VAL A 4 -3.84 2.82 4.16
C VAL A 4 -5.07 3.21 3.33
N LYS A 5 -5.08 2.88 2.03
CA LYS A 5 -6.18 3.20 1.12
C LYS A 5 -7.31 2.15 1.11
N TYR A 6 -6.97 0.87 1.30
CA TYR A 6 -7.92 -0.25 1.11
C TYR A 6 -8.09 -1.16 2.35
N GLY A 7 -7.42 -0.88 3.47
CA GLY A 7 -7.50 -1.67 4.72
C GLY A 7 -6.75 -3.02 4.70
N ILE A 8 -6.58 -3.62 3.53
CA ILE A 8 -5.97 -4.94 3.29
C ILE A 8 -4.50 -4.82 2.80
N TYR A 9 -3.69 -5.87 2.99
CA TYR A 9 -2.35 -5.93 2.39
C TYR A 9 -2.45 -6.35 0.91
N LEU A 10 -1.63 -5.72 0.05
CA LEU A 10 -1.58 -6.05 -1.39
C LEU A 10 -1.21 -7.52 -1.64
N SER A 11 -0.39 -8.12 -0.77
CA SER A 11 -0.07 -9.56 -0.80
C SER A 11 -1.30 -10.46 -0.67
N ASP A 12 -2.33 -10.03 0.05
CA ASP A 12 -3.51 -10.86 0.32
C ASP A 12 -4.53 -10.73 -0.81
N ASP A 13 -4.62 -9.54 -1.45
CA ASP A 13 -5.33 -9.38 -2.72
C ASP A 13 -4.64 -10.13 -3.86
N VAL A 14 -3.31 -10.15 -3.93
CA VAL A 14 -2.58 -10.95 -4.94
C VAL A 14 -2.90 -12.45 -4.79
N LYS A 15 -2.87 -13.01 -3.57
CA LYS A 15 -3.28 -14.41 -3.30
C LYS A 15 -4.76 -14.69 -3.60
N ARG A 16 -5.61 -13.66 -3.55
CA ARG A 16 -7.07 -13.78 -3.74
C ARG A 16 -7.46 -13.73 -5.22
N ILE A 17 -6.73 -12.95 -6.02
CA ILE A 17 -7.05 -12.63 -7.42
C ILE A 17 -6.24 -13.50 -8.40
N TYR A 18 -5.00 -13.86 -8.05
CA TYR A 18 -4.09 -14.61 -8.92
C TYR A 18 -3.76 -15.98 -8.33
N TYR A 19 -3.39 -16.93 -9.19
CA TYR A 19 -3.09 -18.31 -8.81
C TYR A 19 -1.84 -18.84 -9.53
N GLY A 20 -1.19 -19.86 -8.93
CA GLY A 20 -0.01 -20.51 -9.47
C GLY A 20 1.21 -19.58 -9.60
N GLU A 21 2.12 -19.92 -10.51
CA GLU A 21 3.41 -19.25 -10.70
C GLU A 21 3.30 -17.73 -10.89
N TYR A 22 2.19 -17.23 -11.45
CA TYR A 22 1.96 -15.79 -11.61
C TYR A 22 1.71 -15.09 -10.26
N ALA A 23 0.97 -15.73 -9.34
CA ALA A 23 0.82 -15.22 -7.98
C ALA A 23 2.14 -15.26 -7.21
N ASP A 24 2.89 -16.35 -7.34
CA ASP A 24 4.20 -16.50 -6.68
C ASP A 24 5.23 -15.49 -7.20
N ALA A 25 5.25 -15.21 -8.50
CA ALA A 25 6.09 -14.17 -9.10
C ALA A 25 5.73 -12.76 -8.57
N LEU A 26 4.43 -12.41 -8.54
CA LEU A 26 3.98 -11.14 -7.96
C LEU A 26 4.31 -11.03 -6.46
N LEU A 27 4.13 -12.11 -5.70
CA LEU A 27 4.50 -12.15 -4.28
C LEU A 27 6.03 -12.09 -4.07
N GLY A 28 6.83 -12.59 -5.02
CA GLY A 28 8.29 -12.46 -5.05
C GLY A 28 8.72 -11.01 -5.23
N LEU A 29 8.13 -10.31 -6.20
CA LEU A 29 8.35 -8.87 -6.41
C LEU A 29 7.97 -8.06 -5.17
N LEU A 30 6.80 -8.30 -4.58
CA LEU A 30 6.34 -7.62 -3.36
C LEU A 30 7.18 -7.90 -2.11
N LYS A 31 7.92 -9.01 -2.06
CA LYS A 31 8.94 -9.27 -1.02
C LYS A 31 10.28 -8.61 -1.31
N THR A 32 10.56 -8.33 -2.59
CA THR A 32 11.77 -7.63 -3.03
C THR A 32 11.62 -6.11 -2.87
N GLU A 33 10.37 -5.60 -2.86
CA GLU A 33 10.03 -4.29 -2.30
C GLU A 33 10.07 -4.26 -0.75
N GLU A 34 11.14 -4.81 -0.15
CA GLU A 34 11.60 -4.28 1.13
C GLU A 34 12.14 -2.88 0.82
N ILE A 35 11.26 -1.89 1.01
CA ILE A 35 11.37 -0.53 0.49
C ILE A 35 12.78 0.03 0.80
N PRO A 36 13.64 0.27 -0.21
CA PRO A 36 14.99 0.75 0.07
C PRO A 36 14.90 2.14 0.71
N ASP A 37 15.70 2.35 1.76
CA ASP A 37 15.54 3.43 2.75
C ASP A 37 15.48 4.86 2.15
N ILE A 38 16.03 5.03 0.95
CA ILE A 38 15.84 6.18 0.05
C ILE A 38 14.38 6.64 -0.13
N TYR A 39 13.38 5.76 0.02
CA TYR A 39 11.97 6.14 0.02
C TYR A 39 11.38 6.44 1.41
N GLN A 40 11.99 5.97 2.52
CA GLN A 40 11.53 6.31 3.87
C GLN A 40 11.72 7.80 4.17
N HIS A 41 12.69 8.45 3.52
CA HIS A 41 12.89 9.90 3.55
C HIS A 41 12.00 10.70 2.58
N SER A 42 11.04 10.08 1.88
CA SER A 42 10.18 10.76 0.89
C SER A 42 9.05 11.60 1.52
N ILE A 43 9.45 12.70 2.16
CA ILE A 43 8.67 13.90 2.50
C ILE A 43 7.50 13.68 3.49
N PRO A 44 7.43 14.42 4.62
CA PRO A 44 6.21 14.48 5.41
C PRO A 44 5.11 15.16 4.58
N LEU A 45 4.21 14.37 3.99
CA LEU A 45 2.99 14.88 3.36
C LEU A 45 2.25 15.76 4.38
N PRO A 46 1.98 17.03 4.08
CA PRO A 46 1.15 17.85 4.96
C PRO A 46 -0.21 17.18 5.05
N LEU A 47 -0.63 16.85 6.28
CA LEU A 47 -1.98 16.35 6.52
C LEU A 47 -2.96 17.38 5.93
N PRO A 48 -3.83 17.01 4.99
CA PRO A 48 -4.85 17.93 4.53
C PRO A 48 -5.69 18.29 5.76
N PRO A 49 -6.02 19.58 5.99
CA PRO A 49 -6.88 19.96 7.09
C PRO A 49 -8.18 19.16 6.94
N LEU A 50 -8.56 18.44 8.01
CA LEU A 50 -9.79 17.66 8.02
C LEU A 50 -10.93 18.62 7.66
N LEU A 51 -11.58 18.36 6.52
CA LEU A 51 -12.58 19.26 5.97
C LEU A 51 -13.65 19.56 7.02
N HIS A 52 -14.11 20.82 6.99
CA HIS A 52 -14.90 21.43 8.05
C HIS A 52 -15.97 20.49 8.61
N ALA A 53 -16.09 20.46 9.94
CA ALA A 53 -17.32 19.99 10.56
C ALA A 53 -18.49 20.75 9.92
N ILE A 54 -19.51 20.00 9.48
CA ILE A 54 -20.68 20.57 8.82
C ILE A 54 -21.54 21.21 9.91
N ASP A 55 -21.48 22.54 9.98
CA ASP A 55 -22.31 23.35 10.86
C ASP A 55 -23.78 23.34 10.40
N PRO A 56 -24.77 23.41 11.31
CA PRO A 56 -26.20 23.47 10.98
C PRO A 56 -26.66 24.83 10.40
#